data_AF-A0A151XFF4-F1
#
_entry.id   AF-A0A151XFF4-F1
#
_cell.length_a   1.000
_cell.length_b   1.000
_cell.length_c   1.000
_cell.angle_alpha   90.00
_cell.angle_beta   90.00
_cell.angle_gamma   90.00
#
_symmetry.space_group_name_H-M   'P 1'
#
loop_
_entity.id
_entity.type
_entity.pdbx_description
1 polymer ?
#
loop_
_entity_poly.entity_id
_entity_poly.type
_entity_poly.pdbx_seq_one_letter_code
_entity_poly.pdbx_strand_id
1 'polypeptide(L)'
;MTSVFYLDTYNYICILHFIIVRRSYSCKNICYVLLGVLSPTGYCRPFDSAANGYSRSETVAVIYLQKAKNAKRIYAICPHIKLNSDGYKEEGITYPSSQMQYTLLKEFYEECKIPTSCLDYVEAHGTATIAGDPPEINAIYNAFCKNRKTPFMVGSVKSNLGHTEPASGFNQIAKAIIALETGFVPPNINYTSPRNDIDALINGTVRVIQEPMSLQNGYVGINSFGFGGSNVHVLLKWNDKLKINNGIPNDDLPRLVLLSGRTEESVKLFLNDIVNHQIDVEYIRLLHDIHTDNINGHPWRGYIILNSFQQDSIKEIQNCERMNRPVCFLFSALGSQWPGMGTYSIFHSLLIS
;
A
#
# COMPACT_ATOMS: atom_id res chain seq x y z
N MET A 1 -9.89 23.17 5.92
CA MET A 1 -10.97 22.28 5.45
C MET A 1 -10.67 20.88 5.93
N THR A 2 -11.06 20.57 7.15
CA THR A 2 -11.00 19.23 7.73
C THR A 2 -12.37 18.62 7.48
N SER A 3 -12.53 17.88 6.38
CA SER A 3 -13.70 17.02 6.21
C SER A 3 -13.58 15.87 7.20
N VAL A 4 -14.34 15.95 8.28
CA VAL A 4 -14.55 14.86 9.23
C VAL A 4 -15.36 13.79 8.49
N PHE A 5 -14.68 12.77 7.99
CA PHE A 5 -15.35 11.59 7.45
C PHE A 5 -15.75 10.70 8.64
N TYR A 6 -17.03 10.70 9.00
CA TYR A 6 -17.63 9.61 9.77
C TYR A 6 -17.65 8.38 8.84
N LEU A 7 -16.73 7.43 9.07
CA LEU A 7 -16.66 6.18 8.33
C LEU A 7 -17.34 5.10 9.17
N ASP A 8 -18.52 4.65 8.73
CA ASP A 8 -19.25 3.53 9.34
C ASP A 8 -18.38 2.28 9.37
N THR A 9 -18.33 1.62 10.53
CA THR A 9 -17.47 0.51 10.90
C THR A 9 -17.75 -0.80 10.14
N TYR A 10 -17.59 -0.87 8.80
CA TYR A 10 -17.58 -2.17 8.09
C TYR A 10 -16.70 -2.19 6.83
N ASN A 11 -15.49 -2.76 6.98
CA ASN A 11 -14.62 -3.34 5.94
C ASN A 11 -14.35 -2.47 4.69
N TYR A 12 -13.29 -1.66 4.73
CA TYR A 12 -12.77 -0.93 3.58
C TYR A 12 -11.35 -1.38 3.20
N ILE A 13 -11.01 -1.27 1.91
CA ILE A 13 -9.83 -1.90 1.29
C ILE A 13 -9.03 -0.90 0.49
N CYS A 14 -7.71 -0.87 0.59
CA CYS A 14 -6.89 0.05 -0.18
C CYS A 14 -6.40 -0.57 -1.51
N ILE A 15 -6.66 0.07 -2.66
CA ILE A 15 -5.91 -0.12 -3.91
C ILE A 15 -5.06 1.12 -4.17
N LEU A 16 -3.80 0.94 -4.58
CA LEU A 16 -2.75 1.93 -4.37
C LEU A 16 -1.99 2.26 -5.66
N HIS A 17 -1.78 3.55 -5.92
CA HIS A 17 -0.86 4.03 -6.96
C HIS A 17 -0.03 5.19 -6.41
N PHE A 18 1.30 5.16 -6.61
CA PHE A 18 2.23 6.16 -6.10
C PHE A 18 2.93 6.93 -7.20
N ILE A 19 3.02 8.24 -7.03
CA ILE A 19 4.05 9.06 -7.66
C ILE A 19 4.76 9.82 -6.54
N ILE A 20 6.00 9.42 -6.24
CA ILE A 20 6.85 10.09 -5.26
C ILE A 20 7.66 11.13 -6.02
N VAL A 21 7.41 12.41 -5.73
CA VAL A 21 8.25 13.50 -6.20
C VAL A 21 9.15 13.92 -5.05
N ARG A 22 10.46 13.96 -5.28
CA ARG A 22 11.43 14.34 -4.25
C ARG A 22 12.05 15.68 -4.65
N ARG A 23 11.41 16.81 -4.28
CA ARG A 23 12.06 18.14 -4.13
C ARG A 23 11.05 19.25 -3.83
N SER A 24 11.20 19.97 -2.72
CA SER A 24 10.59 21.30 -2.57
C SER A 24 11.53 22.30 -1.91
N TYR A 25 11.92 23.32 -2.68
CA TYR A 25 12.55 24.55 -2.18
C TYR A 25 11.48 25.65 -2.22
N SER A 26 10.99 26.08 -1.06
CA SER A 26 10.00 27.16 -0.95
C SER A 26 10.12 27.88 0.39
N CYS A 27 9.70 29.15 0.47
CA CYS A 27 9.68 29.98 1.69
C CYS A 27 9.04 29.31 2.91
N LYS A 28 8.14 28.32 2.71
CA LYS A 28 7.59 27.49 3.79
C LYS A 28 8.67 26.77 4.59
N ASN A 29 9.80 26.38 3.98
CA ASN A 29 10.93 25.75 4.67
C ASN A 29 11.48 26.66 5.77
N ILE A 30 11.53 27.97 5.55
CA ILE A 30 12.09 28.93 6.52
C ILE A 30 11.26 28.90 7.81
N CYS A 31 9.92 28.91 7.72
CA CYS A 31 9.07 28.81 8.91
C CYS A 31 9.33 27.53 9.71
N TYR A 32 9.52 26.39 9.04
CA TYR A 32 9.82 25.13 9.72
C TYR A 32 11.26 25.07 10.29
N VAL A 33 12.23 25.72 9.65
CA VAL A 33 13.56 25.91 10.24
C VAL A 33 13.46 26.74 11.52
N LEU A 34 12.71 27.84 11.49
CA LEU A 34 12.50 28.72 12.65
C LEU A 34 11.74 28.02 13.79
N LEU A 35 10.87 27.06 13.47
CA LEU A 35 10.21 26.19 14.45
C LEU A 35 11.15 25.11 15.04
N GLY A 36 12.35 24.91 14.48
CA GLY A 36 13.33 23.95 15.00
C GLY A 36 12.98 22.47 14.75
N VAL A 37 12.05 22.17 13.83
CA VAL A 37 11.57 20.80 13.59
C VAL A 37 12.28 20.09 12.43
N LEU A 38 13.05 20.83 11.62
CA LEU A 38 13.78 20.27 10.48
C LEU A 38 15.18 19.78 10.88
N SER A 39 15.56 18.62 10.38
CA SER A 39 16.94 18.13 10.53
C SER A 39 17.91 19.02 9.75
N PRO A 40 18.98 19.54 10.38
CA PRO A 40 20.05 20.26 9.68
C PRO A 40 20.78 19.40 8.64
N THR A 41 20.77 18.07 8.84
CA THR A 41 21.43 17.12 7.94
C THR A 41 20.54 16.67 6.77
N GLY A 42 19.26 17.02 6.80
CA GLY A 42 18.30 16.62 5.76
C GLY A 42 17.93 15.12 5.79
N TYR A 43 18.23 14.41 6.89
CA TYR A 43 17.84 13.01 7.10
C TYR A 43 16.83 12.89 8.23
N CYS A 44 15.81 12.04 8.05
CA CYS A 44 14.99 11.57 9.15
C CYS A 44 15.68 10.35 9.78
N ARG A 45 15.92 10.41 11.09
CA ARG A 45 16.55 9.33 11.86
C ARG A 45 15.64 8.88 13.01
N PRO A 46 14.43 8.38 12.74
CA PRO A 46 13.46 8.09 13.80
C PRO A 46 14.07 7.14 14.84
N PHE A 47 13.94 7.51 16.11
CA PHE A 47 14.37 6.72 17.28
C PHE A 47 15.88 6.56 17.48
N ASP A 48 16.70 7.15 16.61
CA ASP A 48 18.16 7.08 16.67
C ASP A 48 18.75 8.18 17.57
N SER A 49 19.87 7.92 18.25
CA SER A 49 20.55 8.91 19.10
C SER A 49 20.94 10.22 18.37
N ALA A 50 21.14 10.19 17.05
CA ALA A 50 21.42 11.37 16.23
C ALA A 50 20.16 12.06 15.66
N ALA A 51 18.96 11.68 16.12
CA ALA A 51 17.69 12.28 15.71
C ALA A 51 17.57 13.75 16.14
N ASN A 52 17.40 14.64 15.16
CA ASN A 52 17.41 16.09 15.34
C ASN A 52 16.41 16.83 14.45
N GLY A 53 15.28 16.17 14.13
CA GLY A 53 14.22 16.70 13.27
C GLY A 53 13.97 15.86 12.03
N TYR A 54 13.00 16.27 11.22
CA TYR A 54 12.65 15.58 9.98
C TYR A 54 13.17 16.29 8.73
N SER A 55 13.28 15.53 7.64
CA SER A 55 13.51 16.03 6.28
C SER A 55 12.17 16.12 5.55
N ARG A 56 11.85 17.28 4.97
CA ARG A 56 10.60 17.44 4.19
C ARG A 56 10.68 16.64 2.90
N SER A 57 9.53 16.14 2.47
CA SER A 57 9.39 15.40 1.22
C SER A 57 8.01 15.64 0.60
N GLU A 58 7.78 15.16 -0.61
CA GLU A 58 6.49 15.28 -1.28
C GLU A 58 6.00 13.90 -1.71
N THR A 59 4.69 13.76 -1.85
CA THR A 59 4.05 12.53 -2.32
C THR A 59 2.71 12.86 -2.91
N VAL A 60 2.42 12.25 -4.06
CA VAL A 60 1.07 12.12 -4.59
C VAL A 60 0.69 10.65 -4.47
N ALA A 61 -0.33 10.37 -3.67
CA ALA A 61 -0.83 9.03 -3.44
C ALA A 61 -2.34 9.02 -3.56
N VAL A 62 -2.86 7.95 -4.15
CA VAL A 62 -4.29 7.68 -4.23
C VAL A 62 -4.54 6.30 -3.64
N ILE A 63 -5.50 6.25 -2.73
CA ILE A 63 -6.05 5.01 -2.19
C ILE A 63 -7.51 4.91 -2.65
N TYR A 64 -7.86 3.82 -3.31
CA TYR A 64 -9.24 3.51 -3.63
C TYR A 64 -9.82 2.57 -2.58
N LEU A 65 -10.83 3.05 -1.84
CA LEU A 65 -11.55 2.29 -0.82
C LEU A 65 -12.83 1.66 -1.36
N GLN A 66 -12.98 0.35 -1.18
CA GLN A 66 -14.18 -0.38 -1.57
C GLN A 66 -14.61 -1.39 -0.49
N LYS A 67 -15.91 -1.71 -0.46
CA LYS A 67 -16.44 -2.83 0.34
C LYS A 67 -15.89 -4.15 -0.19
N ALA A 68 -15.44 -5.04 0.70
CA ALA A 68 -14.80 -6.32 0.34
C ALA A 68 -15.56 -7.16 -0.67
N LYS A 69 -16.88 -7.28 -0.52
CA LYS A 69 -17.73 -8.05 -1.44
C LYS A 69 -17.69 -7.58 -2.90
N ASN A 70 -17.30 -6.34 -3.16
CA ASN A 70 -17.26 -5.76 -4.50
C ASN A 70 -15.84 -5.64 -5.07
N ALA A 71 -14.81 -5.85 -4.25
CA ALA A 71 -13.43 -5.65 -4.64
C ALA A 71 -12.93 -6.82 -5.50
N LYS A 72 -12.32 -6.50 -6.65
CA LYS A 72 -11.68 -7.49 -7.53
C LYS A 72 -10.29 -7.88 -7.05
N ARG A 73 -9.59 -6.96 -6.40
CA ARG A 73 -8.29 -7.16 -5.75
C ARG A 73 -8.29 -6.47 -4.40
N ILE A 74 -7.70 -7.13 -3.40
CA ILE A 74 -7.65 -6.66 -2.02
C ILE A 74 -6.20 -6.79 -1.55
N TYR A 75 -5.54 -5.64 -1.33
CA TYR A 75 -4.19 -5.61 -0.76
C TYR A 75 -4.21 -5.72 0.77
N ALA A 76 -5.12 -4.99 1.40
CA ALA A 76 -5.30 -5.02 2.85
C ALA A 76 -6.76 -4.69 3.19
N ILE A 77 -7.21 -5.19 4.33
CA ILE A 77 -8.49 -4.85 4.93
C ILE A 77 -8.21 -3.83 6.04
N CYS A 78 -9.00 -2.78 6.14
CA CYS A 78 -8.95 -1.81 7.22
C CYS A 78 -10.08 -2.13 8.22
N PRO A 79 -9.80 -2.79 9.36
CA PRO A 79 -10.83 -3.18 10.31
C PRO A 79 -11.33 -2.00 11.15
N HIS A 80 -10.44 -1.05 11.48
CA HIS A 80 -10.77 0.08 12.36
C HIS A 80 -9.88 1.30 12.11
N ILE A 81 -10.45 2.48 12.31
CA ILE A 81 -9.78 3.78 12.29
C ILE A 81 -10.33 4.58 13.46
N LYS A 82 -9.44 5.20 14.24
CA LYS A 82 -9.85 6.14 15.30
C LYS A 82 -8.98 7.39 15.26
N LEU A 83 -9.58 8.49 15.68
CA LEU A 83 -8.93 9.79 15.76
C LEU A 83 -9.31 10.51 17.05
N ASN A 84 -8.37 11.29 17.58
CA ASN A 84 -8.59 12.18 18.71
C ASN A 84 -7.76 13.46 18.58
N SER A 85 -7.75 14.28 19.64
CA SER A 85 -6.96 15.50 19.71
C SER A 85 -6.21 15.57 21.04
N ASP A 86 -5.03 16.18 21.02
CA ASP A 86 -4.19 16.40 22.20
C ASP A 86 -4.84 17.34 23.23
N GLY A 87 -5.76 18.20 22.80
CA GLY A 87 -6.37 19.20 23.68
C GLY A 87 -5.39 20.28 24.13
N TYR A 88 -5.66 20.85 25.32
CA TYR A 88 -4.80 21.86 25.93
C TYR A 88 -3.54 21.23 26.52
N LYS A 89 -2.39 21.90 26.31
CA LYS A 89 -1.07 21.51 26.78
C LYS A 89 -0.33 22.76 27.25
N GLU A 90 0.38 22.68 28.37
CA GLU A 90 1.12 23.83 28.94
C GLU A 90 2.31 24.21 28.05
N GLU A 91 2.94 23.23 27.41
CA GLU A 91 4.09 23.37 26.52
C GLU A 91 3.74 23.99 25.15
N GLY A 92 2.44 24.16 24.88
CA GLY A 92 1.91 24.77 23.66
C GLY A 92 1.33 23.78 22.65
N ILE A 93 0.70 24.32 21.60
CA ILE A 93 -0.07 23.54 20.64
C ILE A 93 0.76 22.50 19.87
N THR A 94 2.04 22.81 19.63
CA THR A 94 2.95 22.01 18.80
C THR A 94 3.62 20.84 19.54
N TYR A 95 3.56 20.83 20.86
CA TYR A 95 4.16 19.76 21.67
C TYR A 95 3.23 18.55 21.68
N PRO A 96 3.66 17.30 21.39
CA PRO A 96 2.74 16.16 21.34
C PRO A 96 2.36 15.65 22.73
N SER A 97 1.09 15.23 22.91
CA SER A 97 0.62 14.66 24.18
C SER A 97 0.75 13.13 24.20
N SER A 98 1.72 12.61 24.97
CA SER A 98 1.88 11.17 25.23
C SER A 98 0.60 10.55 25.80
N GLN A 99 -0.07 11.26 26.72
CA GLN A 99 -1.30 10.78 27.36
C GLN A 99 -2.43 10.63 26.34
N MET A 100 -2.63 11.60 25.44
CA MET A 100 -3.71 11.53 24.45
C MET A 100 -3.43 10.52 23.35
N GLN A 101 -2.16 10.33 22.97
CA GLN A 101 -1.75 9.24 22.07
C GLN A 101 -1.97 7.87 22.72
N TYR A 102 -1.65 7.70 24.00
CA TYR A 102 -1.96 6.46 24.73
C TYR A 102 -3.46 6.21 24.82
N THR A 103 -4.27 7.22 25.18
CA THR A 103 -5.73 7.12 25.23
C THR A 103 -6.30 6.72 23.87
N LEU A 104 -5.79 7.30 22.77
CA LEU A 104 -6.18 6.92 21.42
C LEU A 104 -5.96 5.43 21.17
N LEU A 105 -4.75 4.92 21.46
CA LEU A 105 -4.41 3.51 21.24
C LEU A 105 -5.24 2.60 22.14
N LYS A 106 -5.39 2.93 23.42
CA LYS A 106 -6.19 2.14 24.37
C LYS A 106 -7.64 1.99 23.89
N GLU A 107 -8.32 3.12 23.64
CA GLU A 107 -9.71 3.11 23.19
C GLU A 107 -9.86 2.43 21.81
N PHE A 108 -8.89 2.61 20.91
CA PHE A 108 -8.89 1.96 19.60
C PHE A 108 -8.97 0.43 19.71
N TYR A 109 -8.13 -0.17 20.56
CA TYR A 109 -8.08 -1.63 20.71
C TYR A 109 -9.22 -2.18 21.59
N GLU A 110 -9.79 -1.36 22.49
CA GLU A 110 -11.04 -1.67 23.20
C GLU A 110 -12.25 -1.72 22.23
N GLU A 111 -12.33 -0.79 21.28
CA GLU A 111 -13.42 -0.70 20.30
C GLU A 111 -13.35 -1.80 19.24
N CYS A 112 -12.18 -2.01 18.63
CA CYS A 112 -12.03 -2.98 17.54
C CYS A 112 -11.99 -4.43 18.03
N LYS A 113 -11.86 -4.64 19.35
CA LYS A 113 -11.83 -5.97 20.01
C LYS A 113 -10.75 -6.90 19.45
N ILE A 114 -9.68 -6.34 18.91
CA ILE A 114 -8.51 -7.09 18.43
C ILE A 114 -7.48 -7.10 19.56
N PRO A 115 -7.01 -8.28 20.02
CA PRO A 115 -5.96 -8.34 21.03
C PRO A 115 -4.69 -7.66 20.55
N THR A 116 -4.08 -6.83 21.39
CA THR A 116 -2.80 -6.18 21.09
C THR A 116 -1.65 -7.18 20.88
N SER A 117 -1.80 -8.42 21.36
CA SER A 117 -0.87 -9.52 21.08
C SER A 117 -0.83 -9.92 19.60
N CYS A 118 -1.92 -9.72 18.86
CA CYS A 118 -2.02 -10.00 17.43
C CYS A 118 -1.36 -8.91 16.57
N LEU A 119 -1.00 -7.76 17.14
CA LEU A 119 -0.32 -6.69 16.42
C LEU A 119 1.14 -7.08 16.19
N ASP A 120 1.56 -7.17 14.92
CA ASP A 120 2.93 -7.55 14.58
C ASP A 120 3.91 -6.40 14.82
N TYR A 121 3.55 -5.20 14.34
CA TYR A 121 4.33 -4.00 14.55
C TYR A 121 3.47 -2.72 14.41
N VAL A 122 4.02 -1.59 14.86
CA VAL A 122 3.47 -0.27 14.57
C VAL A 122 4.39 0.49 13.61
N GLU A 123 3.82 0.92 12.49
CA GLU A 123 4.37 1.95 11.63
C GLU A 123 4.10 3.31 12.28
N ALA A 124 5.06 3.74 13.10
CA ALA A 124 4.99 4.93 13.92
C ALA A 124 5.00 6.21 13.08
N HIS A 125 4.54 7.32 13.66
CA HIS A 125 4.69 8.64 13.09
C HIS A 125 6.18 8.99 12.97
N GLY A 126 6.98 8.80 14.01
CA GLY A 126 8.45 8.76 13.97
C GLY A 126 9.07 9.88 13.14
N THR A 127 8.96 11.12 13.62
CA THR A 127 9.49 12.30 12.92
C THR A 127 10.95 12.58 13.24
N ALA A 128 11.60 11.78 14.10
CA ALA A 128 12.97 12.02 14.54
C ALA A 128 13.15 13.36 15.26
N THR A 129 12.06 13.96 15.74
CA THR A 129 12.11 15.22 16.49
C THR A 129 12.36 14.93 17.96
N ILE A 130 13.14 15.82 18.61
CA ILE A 130 13.48 15.70 20.03
C ILE A 130 12.21 15.69 20.89
N ALA A 131 11.21 16.49 20.55
CA ALA A 131 9.95 16.56 21.28
C ALA A 131 8.93 15.48 20.88
N GLY A 132 9.05 14.86 19.70
CA GLY A 132 8.00 14.00 19.14
C GLY A 132 8.20 12.51 19.35
N ASP A 133 9.41 12.00 19.15
CA ASP A 133 9.67 10.57 19.27
C ASP A 133 9.46 10.04 20.71
N PRO A 134 9.88 10.76 21.79
CA PRO A 134 9.71 10.23 23.14
C PRO A 134 8.24 10.07 23.57
N PRO A 135 7.34 11.07 23.40
CA PRO A 135 5.91 10.89 23.71
C PRO A 135 5.26 9.73 22.95
N GLU A 136 5.59 9.57 21.67
CA GLU A 136 5.01 8.50 20.85
C GLU A 136 5.45 7.11 21.31
N ILE A 137 6.76 6.90 21.54
CA ILE A 137 7.26 5.60 22.02
C ILE A 137 6.72 5.30 23.42
N ASN A 138 6.60 6.31 24.28
CA ASN A 138 5.99 6.14 25.60
C ASN A 138 4.51 5.73 25.52
N ALA A 139 3.75 6.28 24.58
CA ALA A 139 2.37 5.87 24.33
C ALA A 139 2.29 4.40 23.83
N ILE A 140 3.15 4.03 22.87
CA ILE A 140 3.27 2.65 22.34
C ILE A 140 3.65 1.67 23.45
N TYR A 141 4.65 2.02 24.28
CA TYR A 141 5.07 1.20 25.42
C TYR A 141 3.91 0.94 26.39
N ASN A 142 3.21 2.00 26.78
CA ASN A 142 2.08 1.89 27.71
C ASN A 142 0.91 1.09 27.14
N ALA A 143 0.64 1.19 25.84
CA ALA A 143 -0.45 0.50 25.16
C ALA A 143 -0.17 -0.99 24.90
N PHE A 144 1.07 -1.34 24.54
CA PHE A 144 1.37 -2.66 23.95
C PHE A 144 2.37 -3.51 24.72
N CYS A 145 3.18 -2.93 25.62
CA CYS A 145 4.34 -3.61 26.17
C CYS A 145 4.17 -4.15 27.60
N LYS A 146 3.27 -3.56 28.42
CA LYS A 146 3.16 -3.86 29.87
C LYS A 146 3.03 -5.36 30.22
N ASN A 147 2.38 -6.15 29.36
CA ASN A 147 2.14 -7.58 29.58
C ASN A 147 2.84 -8.47 28.54
N ARG A 148 3.79 -7.93 27.77
CA ARG A 148 4.43 -8.63 26.65
C ARG A 148 5.78 -9.19 27.09
N LYS A 149 6.02 -10.47 26.84
CA LYS A 149 7.31 -11.15 27.14
C LYS A 149 8.39 -10.87 26.10
N THR A 150 7.97 -10.57 24.88
CA THR A 150 8.85 -10.25 23.75
C THR A 150 8.81 -8.75 23.47
N PRO A 151 9.90 -8.16 22.96
CA PRO A 151 9.91 -6.78 22.52
C PRO A 151 8.77 -6.48 21.54
N PHE A 152 8.25 -5.26 21.59
CA PHE A 152 7.31 -4.75 20.61
C PHE A 152 8.05 -4.02 19.49
N MET A 153 7.65 -4.24 18.24
CA MET A 153 8.40 -3.81 17.07
C MET A 153 7.81 -2.51 16.51
N VAL A 154 8.69 -1.56 16.17
CA VAL A 154 8.32 -0.28 15.57
C VAL A 154 9.15 0.03 14.33
N GLY A 155 8.52 0.71 13.37
CA GLY A 155 9.15 1.18 12.15
C GLY A 155 8.68 2.58 11.76
N SER A 156 9.40 3.24 10.85
CA SER A 156 8.98 4.50 10.23
C SER A 156 9.60 4.68 8.84
N VAL A 157 8.74 4.73 7.83
CA VAL A 157 9.04 4.99 6.40
C VAL A 157 9.63 6.38 6.20
N LYS A 158 9.45 7.29 7.17
CA LYS A 158 10.03 8.64 7.09
C LYS A 158 11.55 8.60 7.05
N SER A 159 12.17 7.54 7.60
CA SER A 159 13.61 7.30 7.45
C SER A 159 14.02 7.14 5.98
N ASN A 160 13.19 6.47 5.16
CA ASN A 160 13.43 6.21 3.73
C ASN A 160 13.06 7.40 2.84
N LEU A 161 11.87 7.96 3.06
CA LEU A 161 11.27 8.91 2.11
C LEU A 161 11.27 10.36 2.60
N GLY A 162 11.61 10.61 3.86
CA GLY A 162 11.34 11.88 4.52
C GLY A 162 9.88 12.02 4.97
N HIS A 163 9.55 13.16 5.56
CA HIS A 163 8.22 13.48 6.02
C HIS A 163 7.45 14.27 4.96
N THR A 164 6.41 13.65 4.41
CA THR A 164 5.52 14.22 3.38
C THR A 164 4.31 14.95 3.95
N GLU A 165 4.42 15.37 5.21
CA GLU A 165 3.43 16.19 5.93
C GLU A 165 2.01 15.60 5.82
N PRO A 166 1.00 16.23 5.15
CA PRO A 166 -0.35 15.68 5.13
C PRO A 166 -0.43 14.36 4.34
N ALA A 167 0.52 14.09 3.44
CA ALA A 167 0.59 12.85 2.68
C ALA A 167 1.31 11.71 3.43
N SER A 168 1.82 11.96 4.65
CA SER A 168 2.68 10.99 5.34
C SER A 168 1.98 9.69 5.73
N GLY A 169 0.70 9.75 6.09
CA GLY A 169 -0.12 8.57 6.34
C GLY A 169 -0.19 7.62 5.14
N PHE A 170 -0.25 8.16 3.92
CA PHE A 170 -0.30 7.34 2.71
C PHE A 170 1.01 6.57 2.46
N ASN A 171 2.16 7.15 2.78
CA ASN A 171 3.45 6.45 2.68
C ASN A 171 3.58 5.34 3.73
N GLN A 172 3.02 5.54 4.92
CA GLN A 172 2.99 4.50 5.95
C GLN A 172 2.09 3.34 5.52
N ILE A 173 0.90 3.65 4.98
CA ILE A 173 0.00 2.66 4.38
C ILE A 173 0.68 1.93 3.21
N ALA A 174 1.47 2.63 2.40
CA ALA A 174 2.30 2.03 1.34
C ALA A 174 3.20 0.92 1.86
N LYS A 175 4.03 1.27 2.84
CA LYS A 175 5.01 0.36 3.43
C LYS A 175 4.30 -0.81 4.10
N ALA A 176 3.20 -0.56 4.80
CA ALA A 176 2.40 -1.59 5.42
C ALA A 176 1.80 -2.56 4.38
N ILE A 177 1.25 -2.06 3.27
CA ILE A 177 0.73 -2.91 2.18
C ILE A 177 1.85 -3.73 1.53
N ILE A 178 3.01 -3.13 1.27
CA ILE A 178 4.18 -3.87 0.75
C ILE A 178 4.59 -4.96 1.74
N ALA A 179 4.59 -4.65 3.05
CA ALA A 179 4.92 -5.64 4.07
C ALA A 179 3.91 -6.79 4.12
N LEU A 180 2.62 -6.51 4.00
CA LEU A 180 1.57 -7.52 3.96
C LEU A 180 1.67 -8.38 2.72
N GLU A 181 1.78 -7.80 1.52
CA GLU A 181 1.86 -8.56 0.26
C GLU A 181 3.13 -9.40 0.15
N THR A 182 4.25 -8.94 0.72
CA THR A 182 5.52 -9.69 0.70
C THR A 182 5.70 -10.63 1.89
N GLY A 183 4.92 -10.45 2.96
CA GLY A 183 5.10 -11.14 4.23
C GLY A 183 6.27 -10.61 5.08
N PHE A 184 6.98 -9.57 4.65
CA PHE A 184 8.15 -9.02 5.34
C PHE A 184 8.09 -7.49 5.50
N VAL A 185 8.29 -7.00 6.71
CA VAL A 185 8.44 -5.57 6.99
C VAL A 185 9.87 -5.14 6.62
N PRO A 186 10.05 -4.16 5.71
CA PRO A 186 11.37 -3.67 5.37
C PRO A 186 12.00 -2.90 6.53
N PRO A 187 13.34 -2.95 6.69
CA PRO A 187 14.03 -2.33 7.80
C PRO A 187 13.99 -0.80 7.74
N ASN A 188 14.05 -0.18 8.92
CA ASN A 188 14.32 1.25 9.05
C ASN A 188 15.77 1.53 8.65
N ILE A 189 15.98 2.63 7.93
CA ILE A 189 17.32 3.11 7.62
C ILE A 189 17.72 4.26 8.56
N ASN A 190 19.00 4.61 8.57
CA ASN A 190 19.57 5.69 9.39
C ASN A 190 19.40 5.49 10.92
N TYR A 191 19.28 4.23 11.37
CA TYR A 191 19.26 3.85 12.77
C TYR A 191 20.55 3.10 13.12
N THR A 192 21.26 3.57 14.13
CA THR A 192 22.56 3.05 14.61
C THR A 192 22.51 2.72 16.10
N SER A 193 21.89 3.57 16.91
CA SER A 193 21.78 3.36 18.36
C SER A 193 20.51 4.02 18.91
N PRO A 194 19.87 3.45 19.94
CA PRO A 194 18.67 4.04 20.51
C PRO A 194 18.96 5.43 21.10
N ARG A 195 17.96 6.32 21.08
CA ARG A 195 18.05 7.58 21.84
C ARG A 195 18.13 7.31 23.34
N ASN A 196 18.85 8.19 24.05
CA ASN A 196 19.08 8.09 25.49
C ASN A 196 17.94 8.70 26.33
N ASP A 197 16.97 9.35 25.70
CA ASP A 197 15.81 9.98 26.34
C ASP A 197 14.53 9.11 26.27
N ILE A 198 14.66 7.84 25.85
CA ILE A 198 13.55 6.89 25.70
C ILE A 198 13.91 5.53 26.33
N ASP A 199 13.55 5.33 27.60
CA ASP A 199 13.88 4.12 28.36
C ASP A 199 13.45 2.82 27.68
N ALA A 200 12.27 2.82 27.04
CA ALA A 200 11.73 1.65 26.34
C ALA A 200 12.59 1.17 25.16
N LEU A 201 13.35 2.07 24.53
CA LEU A 201 14.32 1.71 23.48
C LEU A 201 15.62 1.22 24.10
N ILE A 202 16.09 1.87 25.18
CA ILE A 202 17.34 1.53 25.87
C ILE A 202 17.28 0.13 26.47
N ASN A 203 16.18 -0.18 27.17
CA ASN A 203 15.97 -1.50 27.77
C ASN A 203 15.51 -2.57 26.76
N GLY A 204 15.27 -2.17 25.51
CA GLY A 204 14.89 -3.07 24.41
C GLY A 204 13.48 -3.64 24.51
N THR A 205 12.59 -3.05 25.32
CA THR A 205 11.17 -3.43 25.39
C THR A 205 10.43 -3.02 24.11
N VAL A 206 10.81 -1.89 23.52
CA VAL A 206 10.43 -1.49 22.17
C VAL A 206 11.69 -1.56 21.30
N ARG A 207 11.60 -2.19 20.12
CA ARG A 207 12.73 -2.35 19.21
C ARG A 207 12.40 -1.83 17.82
N VAL A 208 13.36 -1.11 17.25
CA VAL A 208 13.28 -0.66 15.87
C VAL A 208 13.61 -1.83 14.94
N ILE A 209 12.85 -1.96 13.85
CA ILE A 209 13.08 -2.98 12.82
C ILE A 209 14.36 -2.62 12.06
N GLN A 210 15.46 -3.34 12.31
CA GLN A 210 16.77 -3.13 11.68
C GLN A 210 17.07 -4.12 10.55
N GLU A 211 16.41 -5.28 10.59
CA GLU A 211 16.51 -6.35 9.59
C GLU A 211 15.11 -6.69 9.09
N PRO A 212 14.96 -7.28 7.89
CA PRO A 212 13.67 -7.73 7.39
C PRO A 212 12.93 -8.60 8.40
N MET A 213 11.71 -8.20 8.76
CA MET A 213 10.91 -8.87 9.78
C MET A 213 9.72 -9.58 9.16
N SER A 214 9.61 -10.89 9.34
CA SER A 214 8.42 -11.64 8.92
C SER A 214 7.19 -11.24 9.74
N LEU A 215 6.07 -10.99 9.06
CA LEU A 215 4.77 -10.84 9.70
C LEU A 215 4.28 -12.20 10.21
N GLN A 216 3.70 -12.23 11.41
CA GLN A 216 3.21 -13.47 12.04
C GLN A 216 1.69 -13.54 12.02
N ASN A 217 1.01 -12.45 12.38
CA ASN A 217 -0.44 -12.40 12.53
C ASN A 217 -1.13 -11.65 11.38
N GLY A 218 -0.38 -10.87 10.61
CA GLY A 218 -0.89 -10.05 9.52
C GLY A 218 -1.62 -8.79 10.00
N TYR A 219 -1.26 -8.22 11.16
CA TYR A 219 -1.87 -6.97 11.65
C TYR A 219 -0.81 -5.89 11.83
N VAL A 220 -1.05 -4.73 11.20
CA VAL A 220 -0.14 -3.59 11.19
C VAL A 220 -0.87 -2.34 11.66
N GLY A 221 -0.39 -1.75 12.74
CA GLY A 221 -0.89 -0.47 13.26
C GLY A 221 -0.15 0.69 12.63
N ILE A 222 -0.84 1.78 12.32
CA ILE A 222 -0.26 2.96 11.67
C ILE A 222 -0.61 4.20 12.45
N ASN A 223 0.40 4.96 12.87
CA ASN A 223 0.24 6.24 13.57
C ASN A 223 0.48 7.41 12.62
N SER A 224 -0.46 8.36 12.59
CA SER A 224 -0.30 9.63 11.89
C SER A 224 -0.74 10.78 12.79
N PHE A 225 0.21 11.56 13.28
CA PHE A 225 -0.02 12.64 14.22
C PHE A 225 0.33 13.99 13.59
N GLY A 226 -0.64 14.89 13.51
CA GLY A 226 -0.42 16.24 13.01
C GLY A 226 0.21 17.11 14.10
N PHE A 227 1.17 17.96 13.73
CA PHE A 227 1.85 18.83 14.69
C PHE A 227 0.89 19.77 15.46
N GLY A 228 -0.32 20.03 14.94
CA GLY A 228 -1.37 20.77 15.66
C GLY A 228 -2.12 19.97 16.73
N GLY A 229 -1.71 18.72 16.99
CA GLY A 229 -2.28 17.84 18.01
C GLY A 229 -3.44 16.97 17.55
N SER A 230 -3.69 16.80 16.25
CA SER A 230 -4.70 15.85 15.75
C SER A 230 -4.05 14.50 15.50
N ASN A 231 -4.55 13.46 16.16
CA ASN A 231 -3.96 12.13 16.12
C ASN A 231 -4.88 11.14 15.43
N VAL A 232 -4.30 10.24 14.63
CA VAL A 232 -5.02 9.15 13.96
C VAL A 232 -4.25 7.84 14.14
N HIS A 233 -4.98 6.78 14.45
CA HIS A 233 -4.48 5.41 14.38
C HIS A 233 -5.35 4.59 13.41
N VAL A 234 -4.69 3.82 12.55
CA VAL A 234 -5.32 2.93 11.57
C VAL A 234 -4.78 1.53 11.78
N LEU A 235 -5.65 0.52 11.72
CA LEU A 235 -5.23 -0.87 11.67
C LEU A 235 -5.42 -1.41 10.25
N LEU A 236 -4.39 -2.05 9.71
CA LEU A 236 -4.48 -2.84 8.49
C LEU A 236 -4.33 -4.31 8.83
N LYS A 237 -5.15 -5.13 8.18
CA LYS A 237 -5.13 -6.58 8.26
C LYS A 237 -4.77 -7.17 6.90
N TRP A 238 -3.91 -8.17 6.92
CA TRP A 238 -3.53 -8.95 5.74
C TRP A 238 -4.75 -9.68 5.18
N ASN A 239 -4.91 -9.62 3.85
CA ASN A 239 -5.81 -10.48 3.12
C ASN A 239 -5.01 -11.68 2.55
N ASP A 240 -4.82 -12.72 3.37
CA ASP A 240 -4.13 -13.96 2.99
C ASP A 240 -5.00 -14.81 2.05
N LYS A 241 -5.21 -14.31 0.83
CA LYS A 241 -5.92 -15.04 -0.21
C LYS A 241 -4.94 -15.94 -0.94
N LEU A 242 -4.83 -17.18 -0.46
CA LEU A 242 -4.10 -18.24 -1.16
C LEU A 242 -4.72 -18.47 -2.54
N LYS A 243 -3.91 -18.27 -3.59
CA LYS A 243 -4.33 -18.56 -4.96
C LYS A 243 -4.36 -20.07 -5.19
N ILE A 244 -5.42 -20.55 -5.85
CA ILE A 244 -5.51 -21.94 -6.28
C ILE A 244 -4.37 -22.17 -7.29
N ASN A 245 -3.55 -23.21 -7.06
CA ASN A 245 -2.39 -23.54 -7.89
C ASN A 245 -1.45 -22.34 -8.15
N ASN A 246 -1.26 -21.46 -7.17
CA ASN A 246 -0.49 -20.22 -7.30
C ASN A 246 -0.93 -19.29 -8.45
N GLY A 247 -2.16 -19.43 -8.93
CA GLY A 247 -2.71 -18.65 -10.05
C GLY A 247 -2.40 -19.24 -11.44
N ILE A 248 -1.67 -20.35 -11.51
CA ILE A 248 -1.32 -21.01 -12.77
C ILE A 248 -2.58 -21.69 -13.34
N PRO A 249 -2.83 -21.58 -14.66
CA PRO A 249 -3.86 -22.37 -15.31
C PRO A 249 -3.70 -23.87 -15.07
N ASN A 250 -4.81 -24.60 -14.92
CA ASN A 250 -4.80 -26.06 -14.82
C ASN A 250 -4.88 -26.74 -16.20
N ASP A 251 -4.68 -25.98 -17.27
CA ASP A 251 -4.85 -26.38 -18.65
C ASP A 251 -3.75 -25.77 -19.53
N ASP A 252 -3.56 -26.37 -20.71
CA ASP A 252 -2.59 -25.91 -21.70
C ASP A 252 -3.17 -24.92 -22.72
N LEU A 253 -4.30 -24.26 -22.38
CA LEU A 253 -4.97 -23.38 -23.33
C LEU A 253 -4.24 -22.03 -23.43
N PRO A 254 -4.10 -21.48 -24.64
CA PRO A 254 -3.54 -20.15 -24.79
C PRO A 254 -4.48 -19.10 -24.18
N ARG A 255 -3.91 -18.07 -23.54
CA ARG A 255 -4.65 -16.96 -22.95
C ARG A 255 -4.49 -15.71 -23.79
N LEU A 256 -5.62 -15.15 -24.24
CA LEU A 256 -5.66 -13.83 -24.87
C LEU A 256 -5.63 -12.76 -23.78
N VAL A 257 -4.73 -11.78 -23.88
CA VAL A 257 -4.73 -10.59 -23.03
C VAL A 257 -4.94 -9.36 -23.90
N LEU A 258 -5.91 -8.53 -23.51
CA LEU A 258 -6.30 -7.31 -24.21
C LEU A 258 -5.92 -6.11 -23.34
N LEU A 259 -5.33 -5.08 -23.96
CA LEU A 259 -4.99 -3.84 -23.30
C LEU A 259 -5.37 -2.64 -24.16
N SER A 260 -5.63 -1.52 -23.49
CA SER A 260 -5.78 -0.21 -24.11
C SER A 260 -4.93 0.82 -23.39
N GLY A 261 -4.38 1.78 -24.12
CA GLY A 261 -3.49 2.79 -23.58
C GLY A 261 -3.57 4.12 -24.32
N ARG A 262 -2.96 5.14 -23.72
CA ARG A 262 -2.91 6.50 -24.29
C ARG A 262 -1.90 6.63 -25.44
N THR A 263 -0.83 5.84 -25.40
CA THR A 263 0.23 5.84 -26.42
C THR A 263 0.61 4.41 -26.81
N GLU A 264 1.19 4.24 -28.00
CA GLU A 264 1.68 2.95 -28.48
C GLU A 264 2.71 2.36 -27.51
N GLU A 265 3.63 3.19 -27.00
CA GLU A 265 4.69 2.79 -26.08
C GLU A 265 4.13 2.25 -24.77
N SER A 266 3.07 2.88 -24.23
CA SER A 266 2.44 2.42 -22.99
C SER A 266 1.89 1.00 -23.14
N VAL A 267 1.18 0.73 -24.24
CA VAL A 267 0.65 -0.61 -24.55
C VAL A 267 1.80 -1.59 -24.77
N LYS A 268 2.84 -1.17 -25.51
CA LYS A 268 4.01 -2.00 -25.79
C LYS A 268 4.74 -2.42 -24.51
N LEU A 269 4.94 -1.49 -23.57
CA LEU A 269 5.58 -1.73 -22.27
C LEU A 269 4.78 -2.72 -21.43
N PHE A 270 3.48 -2.51 -21.27
CA PHE A 270 2.63 -3.43 -20.50
C PHE A 270 2.56 -4.83 -21.11
N LEU A 271 2.46 -4.94 -22.44
CA LEU A 271 2.47 -6.24 -23.10
C LEU A 271 3.81 -6.97 -22.90
N ASN A 272 4.94 -6.24 -22.90
CA ASN A 272 6.26 -6.85 -22.61
C ASN A 272 6.38 -7.26 -21.14
N ASP A 273 5.84 -6.47 -20.23
CA ASP A 273 5.83 -6.78 -18.80
C ASP A 273 5.06 -8.08 -18.52
N ILE A 274 3.90 -8.26 -19.17
CA ILE A 274 3.09 -9.47 -19.05
C ILE A 274 3.83 -10.72 -19.53
N VAL A 275 4.64 -10.63 -20.59
CA VAL A 275 5.44 -11.76 -21.09
C VAL A 275 6.52 -12.16 -20.08
N ASN A 276 7.09 -11.19 -19.35
CA ASN A 276 8.14 -11.44 -18.38
C ASN A 276 7.64 -12.02 -17.05
N HIS A 277 6.32 -12.03 -16.83
CA HIS A 277 5.71 -12.58 -15.63
C HIS A 277 5.10 -13.96 -15.88
N GLN A 278 5.01 -14.75 -14.82
CA GLN A 278 4.28 -16.01 -14.86
C GLN A 278 2.79 -15.77 -15.17
N ILE A 279 2.21 -16.64 -16.00
CA ILE A 279 0.77 -16.58 -16.33
C ILE A 279 -0.04 -16.76 -15.05
N ASP A 280 -0.83 -15.74 -14.73
CA ASP A 280 -1.74 -15.71 -13.58
C ASP A 280 -3.17 -15.45 -14.04
N VAL A 281 -4.06 -16.41 -13.80
CA VAL A 281 -5.47 -16.37 -14.23
C VAL A 281 -6.22 -15.21 -13.58
N GLU A 282 -5.98 -14.90 -12.31
CA GLU A 282 -6.66 -13.80 -11.62
C GLU A 282 -6.19 -12.44 -12.15
N TYR A 283 -4.90 -12.33 -12.46
CA TYR A 283 -4.34 -11.11 -13.05
C TYR A 283 -4.87 -10.88 -14.47
N ILE A 284 -4.90 -11.90 -15.32
CA ILE A 284 -5.44 -11.80 -16.68
C ILE A 284 -6.93 -11.42 -16.64
N ARG A 285 -7.69 -12.06 -15.76
CA ARG A 285 -9.11 -11.72 -15.56
C ARG A 285 -9.29 -10.25 -15.13
N LEU A 286 -8.43 -9.74 -14.26
CA LEU A 286 -8.46 -8.33 -13.85
C LEU A 286 -8.20 -7.39 -15.03
N LEU A 287 -7.25 -7.72 -15.90
CA LEU A 287 -6.98 -6.94 -17.11
C LEU A 287 -8.17 -6.95 -18.07
N HIS A 288 -8.82 -8.11 -18.25
CA HIS A 288 -10.05 -8.20 -19.02
C HIS A 288 -11.15 -7.33 -18.42
N ASP A 289 -11.39 -7.41 -17.12
CA ASP A 289 -12.39 -6.59 -16.42
C ASP A 289 -12.13 -5.09 -16.61
N ILE A 290 -10.87 -4.65 -16.66
CA ILE A 290 -10.49 -3.24 -16.87
C ILE A 290 -10.68 -2.80 -18.33
N HIS A 291 -10.26 -3.63 -19.29
CA HIS A 291 -10.18 -3.26 -20.71
C HIS A 291 -11.34 -3.77 -21.57
N THR A 292 -12.36 -4.42 -20.98
CA THR A 292 -13.59 -4.84 -21.68
C THR A 292 -14.33 -3.62 -22.24
N ASP A 293 -14.43 -2.56 -21.44
CA ASP A 293 -15.13 -1.35 -21.82
C ASP A 293 -14.20 -0.34 -22.50
N ASN A 294 -14.79 0.52 -23.34
CA ASN A 294 -14.04 1.58 -23.99
C ASN A 294 -13.61 2.67 -23.00
N ILE A 295 -12.33 2.72 -22.67
CA ILE A 295 -11.76 3.74 -21.80
C ILE A 295 -11.55 5.04 -22.59
N ASN A 296 -12.16 6.12 -22.12
CA ASN A 296 -12.03 7.43 -22.75
C ASN A 296 -10.57 7.92 -22.75
N GLY A 297 -10.08 8.29 -23.94
CA GLY A 297 -8.72 8.78 -24.13
C GLY A 297 -7.67 7.68 -24.34
N HIS A 298 -8.09 6.42 -24.54
CA HIS A 298 -7.20 5.32 -24.95
C HIS A 298 -7.38 4.99 -26.44
N PRO A 299 -6.70 5.71 -27.36
CA PRO A 299 -6.79 5.42 -28.79
C PRO A 299 -6.02 4.15 -29.17
N TRP A 300 -5.01 3.76 -28.42
CA TRP A 300 -4.19 2.58 -28.74
C TRP A 300 -4.76 1.33 -28.07
N ARG A 301 -4.87 0.26 -28.85
CA ARG A 301 -5.27 -1.06 -28.37
C ARG A 301 -4.22 -2.07 -28.80
N GLY A 302 -3.96 -3.05 -27.94
CA GLY A 302 -3.07 -4.14 -28.28
C GLY A 302 -3.56 -5.43 -27.65
N TYR A 303 -3.15 -6.53 -28.25
CA TYR A 303 -3.41 -7.85 -27.71
C TYR A 303 -2.14 -8.70 -27.75
N ILE A 304 -2.12 -9.69 -26.86
CA ILE A 304 -1.12 -10.74 -26.86
C ILE A 304 -1.78 -12.08 -26.59
N ILE A 305 -1.35 -13.11 -27.31
CA ILE A 305 -1.75 -14.50 -27.05
C ILE A 305 -0.58 -15.19 -26.34
N LEU A 306 -0.81 -15.62 -25.11
CA LEU A 306 0.18 -16.30 -24.27
C LEU A 306 -0.06 -17.81 -24.34
N ASN A 307 0.89 -18.56 -24.90
CA ASN A 307 0.90 -20.02 -24.84
C ASN A 307 1.49 -20.49 -23.49
N SER A 308 1.22 -21.73 -23.08
CA SER A 308 1.67 -22.31 -21.80
C SER A 308 3.19 -22.19 -21.57
N PHE A 309 3.98 -22.19 -22.65
CA PHE A 309 5.44 -22.08 -22.62
C PHE A 309 5.99 -20.68 -22.91
N GLN A 310 5.14 -19.68 -23.17
CA GLN A 310 5.50 -18.29 -23.51
C GLN A 310 6.51 -18.10 -24.68
N GLN A 311 6.82 -19.16 -25.44
CA GLN A 311 7.84 -19.15 -26.50
C GLN A 311 7.38 -18.47 -27.80
N ASP A 312 6.09 -18.56 -28.13
CA ASP A 312 5.51 -18.03 -29.39
C ASP A 312 4.33 -17.09 -29.08
N SER A 313 4.62 -15.88 -28.61
CA SER A 313 3.58 -14.89 -28.35
C SER A 313 3.27 -14.06 -29.60
N ILE A 314 2.02 -14.11 -30.05
CA ILE A 314 1.53 -13.22 -31.12
C ILE A 314 1.16 -11.90 -30.47
N LYS A 315 1.75 -10.80 -30.95
CA LYS A 315 1.52 -9.45 -30.45
C LYS A 315 1.17 -8.51 -31.59
N GLU A 316 0.07 -7.80 -31.44
CA GLU A 316 -0.34 -6.75 -32.37
C GLU A 316 -0.77 -5.51 -31.57
N ILE A 317 -0.41 -4.33 -32.08
CA ILE A 317 -0.79 -3.04 -31.52
C ILE A 317 -1.32 -2.20 -32.67
N GLN A 318 -2.49 -1.60 -32.47
CA GLN A 318 -3.13 -0.77 -33.47
C GLN A 318 -3.69 0.50 -32.84
N ASN A 319 -3.60 1.61 -33.58
CA ASN A 319 -4.35 2.80 -33.26
C ASN A 319 -5.82 2.61 -33.70
N CYS A 320 -6.70 2.58 -32.71
CA CYS A 320 -8.14 2.47 -32.83
C CYS A 320 -8.78 3.80 -32.41
N GLU A 321 -8.47 4.88 -33.13
CA GLU A 321 -9.20 6.14 -32.98
C GLU A 321 -10.70 5.91 -33.17
N ARG A 322 -11.52 6.58 -32.33
CA ARG A 322 -12.95 6.33 -32.09
C ARG A 322 -13.75 6.14 -33.39
N MET A 323 -13.83 4.90 -33.85
CA MET A 323 -14.76 4.48 -34.88
C MET A 323 -15.79 3.55 -34.25
N ASN A 324 -17.06 3.97 -34.25
CA ASN A 324 -18.15 3.02 -34.08
C ASN A 324 -18.13 2.11 -35.32
N ARG A 325 -17.66 0.88 -35.16
CA ARG A 325 -17.61 -0.11 -36.23
C ARG A 325 -18.81 -1.05 -36.07
N PRO A 326 -19.73 -1.11 -37.04
CA PRO A 326 -20.80 -2.11 -36.99
C PRO A 326 -20.17 -3.50 -37.06
N VAL A 327 -20.69 -4.44 -36.26
CA VAL A 327 -20.28 -5.84 -36.28
C VAL A 327 -21.22 -6.59 -37.21
N CYS A 328 -20.68 -7.15 -38.29
CA CYS A 328 -21.42 -7.97 -39.24
C CYS A 328 -20.98 -9.43 -39.13
N PHE A 329 -21.92 -10.33 -38.89
CA PHE A 329 -21.66 -11.77 -38.92
C PHE A 329 -21.88 -12.31 -40.33
N LEU A 330 -20.83 -12.90 -40.91
CA LEU A 330 -20.87 -13.52 -42.24
C LEU A 330 -20.75 -15.04 -42.06
N PHE A 331 -21.81 -15.76 -42.42
CA PHE A 331 -21.83 -17.22 -42.36
C PHE A 331 -21.54 -17.78 -43.75
N SER A 332 -20.37 -18.40 -43.91
CA SER A 332 -19.99 -19.07 -45.15
C SER A 332 -20.79 -20.37 -45.32
N ALA A 333 -21.09 -20.71 -46.57
CA ALA A 333 -21.86 -21.89 -46.93
C ALA A 333 -20.96 -23.09 -47.28
N LEU A 334 -21.56 -24.07 -47.99
CA LEU A 334 -20.95 -25.30 -48.49
C LEU A 334 -19.60 -25.04 -49.19
N GLY A 335 -18.62 -25.90 -48.92
CA GLY A 335 -17.26 -25.83 -49.50
C GLY A 335 -16.18 -25.37 -48.52
N SER A 336 -16.55 -24.96 -47.30
CA SER A 336 -15.64 -24.56 -46.23
C SER A 336 -15.21 -25.71 -45.30
N GLN A 337 -15.77 -26.91 -45.49
CA GLN A 337 -15.46 -28.08 -44.67
C GLN A 337 -14.09 -28.68 -44.97
N TRP A 338 -13.39 -29.12 -43.93
CA TRP A 338 -12.12 -29.85 -44.05
C TRP A 338 -11.98 -30.93 -42.93
N PRO A 339 -11.22 -32.02 -43.17
CA PRO A 339 -11.07 -33.09 -42.17
C PRO A 339 -10.40 -32.59 -40.89
N GLY A 340 -11.07 -32.73 -39.74
CA GLY A 340 -10.55 -32.25 -38.44
C GLY A 340 -10.96 -30.82 -38.09
N MET A 341 -11.80 -30.16 -38.89
CA MET A 341 -12.38 -28.86 -38.56
C MET A 341 -13.03 -28.86 -37.17
N GLY A 342 -12.63 -27.90 -36.34
CA GLY A 342 -13.17 -27.73 -34.99
C GLY A 342 -12.61 -28.68 -33.93
N THR A 343 -11.79 -29.67 -34.26
CA THR A 343 -11.20 -30.61 -33.27
C THR A 343 -10.39 -29.89 -32.18
N TYR A 344 -9.61 -28.88 -32.56
CA TYR A 344 -8.86 -28.04 -31.60
C TYR A 344 -9.80 -27.23 -30.69
N SER A 345 -10.94 -26.78 -31.22
CA SER A 345 -11.96 -26.03 -30.49
C SER A 345 -12.88 -26.91 -29.63
N ILE A 346 -13.03 -28.20 -29.93
CA ILE A 346 -13.86 -29.14 -29.15
C ILE A 346 -13.22 -29.46 -27.79
N PHE A 347 -11.88 -29.48 -27.71
CA PHE A 347 -11.18 -29.51 -26.41
C PHE A 347 -11.48 -28.26 -25.55
N HIS A 348 -11.93 -27.16 -26.18
CA HIS A 348 -12.20 -25.89 -25.49
C HIS A 348 -13.66 -25.74 -25.00
N SER A 349 -14.63 -26.54 -25.48
CA SER A 349 -16.04 -26.41 -25.06
C SER A 349 -16.42 -27.24 -23.83
N LEU A 350 -15.66 -28.31 -23.54
CA LEU A 350 -15.88 -29.19 -22.37
C LEU A 350 -15.32 -28.64 -21.04
N LEU A 351 -14.51 -27.57 -21.09
CA LEU A 351 -13.93 -26.90 -19.91
C LEU A 351 -14.69 -25.62 -19.49
N ILE A 352 -15.71 -25.22 -20.25
CA ILE A 352 -16.52 -24.00 -20.00
C ILE A 352 -17.83 -24.31 -19.24
N SER A 353 -18.14 -25.59 -18.98
CA SER A 353 -19.33 -26.01 -18.21
C SER A 353 -19.08 -26.06 -16.71
#